data_AF-A0A2E4G5R4-F1
#
_entry.id   AF-A0A2E4G5R4-F1
#
_cell.length_a   1.000
_cell.length_b   1.000
_cell.length_c   1.000
_cell.angle_alpha   90.00
_cell.angle_beta   90.00
_cell.angle_gamma   90.00
#
_symmetry.space_group_name_H-M   'P 1'
#
loop_
_entity.id
_entity.type
_entity.pdbx_description
1 polymer ?
#
loop_
_entity_poly.entity_id
_entity_poly.type
_entity_poly.pdbx_seq_one_letter_code
_entity_poly.pdbx_strand_id
1 'polypeptide(L)'
;MVAFLGFAFDFFIRGDQFMGIVLVFNGIINIIAYQQAPRRVATITVLLNVFNALLSQTVAYNYSEIDYPYLYVLWQSLTFAFIIAVIRQLYSIVLNKKYRSKQKKRIS
;
A
#
# COMPACT_ATOMS: atom_id res chain seq x y z
N MET A 1 2.40 -6.94 2.23
CA MET A 1 3.78 -7.11 1.71
C MET A 1 4.01 -8.54 1.26
N VAL A 2 3.96 -9.53 2.16
CA VAL A 2 4.08 -10.96 1.80
C VAL A 2 2.94 -11.43 0.89
N ALA A 3 1.72 -10.90 1.06
CA ALA A 3 0.60 -11.21 0.18
C ALA A 3 0.90 -10.90 -1.30
N PHE A 4 1.52 -9.76 -1.62
CA PHE A 4 1.87 -9.43 -3.01
C PHE A 4 2.87 -10.42 -3.62
N LEU A 5 3.87 -10.86 -2.85
CA LEU A 5 4.83 -11.88 -3.31
C LEU A 5 4.19 -13.26 -3.46
N GLY A 6 3.35 -13.68 -2.51
CA GLY A 6 2.69 -14.97 -2.54
C GLY A 6 1.70 -15.09 -3.70
N PHE A 7 0.90 -14.05 -3.93
CA PHE A 7 -0.08 -14.04 -5.01
C PHE A 7 0.53 -13.77 -6.39
N ALA A 8 1.75 -13.21 -6.47
CA ALA A 8 2.45 -13.13 -7.76
C ALA A 8 2.62 -14.50 -8.43
N PHE A 9 2.84 -15.56 -7.64
CA PHE A 9 2.93 -16.93 -8.16
C PHE A 9 1.60 -17.43 -8.74
N ASP A 10 0.46 -17.03 -8.17
CA ASP A 10 -0.86 -17.37 -8.71
C ASP A 10 -1.05 -16.75 -10.11
N PHE A 11 -0.60 -15.51 -10.32
CA PHE A 11 -0.61 -14.87 -11.64
C PHE A 11 0.36 -15.53 -12.63
N PHE A 12 1.55 -15.94 -12.18
CA PHE A 12 2.48 -16.71 -13.03
C PHE A 12 1.91 -18.05 -13.47
N ILE A 13 1.25 -18.78 -12.57
CA ILE A 13 0.60 -20.06 -12.88
C ILE A 13 -0.55 -19.88 -13.88
N ARG A 14 -1.28 -18.76 -13.79
CA ARG A 14 -2.37 -18.41 -14.71
C ARG A 14 -1.89 -17.85 -16.06
N GLY A 15 -0.57 -17.72 -16.25
CA GLY A 15 0.02 -17.21 -17.50
C GLY A 15 0.09 -15.69 -17.62
N ASP A 16 -0.35 -14.93 -16.61
CA ASP A 16 -0.24 -13.47 -16.59
C ASP A 16 1.11 -13.05 -15.99
N GLN A 17 2.14 -13.12 -16.83
CA GLN A 17 3.51 -12.79 -16.44
C GLN A 17 3.67 -11.31 -16.09
N PHE A 18 2.91 -10.42 -16.72
CA PHE A 18 3.01 -8.99 -16.46
C PHE A 18 2.53 -8.66 -15.05
N MET A 19 1.34 -9.10 -14.68
CA MET A 19 0.81 -8.86 -13.34
C MET A 19 1.65 -9.57 -12.27
N GLY A 20 2.11 -10.80 -12.54
CA GLY A 20 3.04 -11.51 -11.66
C GLY A 20 4.30 -10.70 -11.37
N ILE A 21 4.98 -10.18 -12.41
CA ILE A 21 6.18 -9.34 -12.26
C ILE A 21 5.87 -8.06 -11.48
N VAL A 22 4.78 -7.37 -11.79
CA VAL A 22 4.35 -6.14 -11.09
C VAL A 22 4.16 -6.40 -9.59
N LEU A 23 3.53 -7.52 -9.22
CA LEU A 23 3.32 -7.89 -7.82
C LEU A 23 4.62 -8.27 -7.11
N VAL A 24 5.56 -8.95 -7.79
CA VAL A 24 6.91 -9.22 -7.26
C VAL A 24 7.65 -7.91 -6.98
N PHE A 25 7.72 -7.00 -7.96
CA PHE A 25 8.40 -5.72 -7.81
C PHE A 25 7.77 -4.89 -6.69
N ASN A 26 6.44 -4.81 -6.64
CA ASN A 26 5.75 -4.10 -5.57
C ASN A 26 6.03 -4.74 -4.20
N GLY A 27 6.06 -6.07 -4.09
CA GLY A 27 6.41 -6.79 -2.88
C GLY A 27 7.83 -6.45 -2.38
N ILE A 28 8.80 -6.38 -3.28
CA ILE A 28 10.19 -6.01 -2.97
C ILE A 28 10.29 -4.55 -2.51
N ILE A 29 9.67 -3.62 -3.25
CA ILE A 29 9.65 -2.19 -2.89
C ILE A 29 9.05 -2.00 -1.49
N ASN A 30 7.96 -2.71 -1.19
CA ASN A 30 7.34 -2.71 0.12
C ASN A 30 8.29 -3.18 1.24
N ILE A 31 9.02 -4.29 1.03
CA ILE A 31 9.98 -4.82 2.00
C ILE A 31 11.11 -3.82 2.24
N ILE A 32 11.67 -3.24 1.18
CA ILE A 32 12.72 -2.22 1.28
C ILE A 32 12.21 -1.00 2.04
N ALA A 33 11.00 -0.53 1.73
CA ALA A 33 10.38 0.60 2.41
C ALA A 33 10.14 0.32 3.90
N TYR A 34 9.78 -0.91 4.27
CA TYR A 34 9.64 -1.32 5.66
C TYR A 34 10.98 -1.28 6.41
N GLN A 35 12.05 -1.79 5.79
CA GLN A 35 13.41 -1.77 6.37
C GLN A 35 13.94 -0.33 6.54
N GLN A 36 13.56 0.59 5.66
CA GLN A 36 13.94 2.01 5.70
C GLN A 36 13.04 2.87 6.59
N ALA A 37 12.06 2.30 7.30
CA ALA A 37 11.06 3.04 8.06
C ALA A 37 11.39 3.44 9.53
N PRO A 38 12.63 3.56 10.05
CA PRO A 38 12.77 3.79 11.49
C PRO A 38 12.61 5.25 11.99
N ARG A 39 12.36 6.31 11.20
CA ARG A 39 12.50 7.69 11.77
C ARG A 39 11.47 8.78 11.51
N ARG A 40 10.66 8.78 10.45
CA ARG A 40 9.63 9.82 10.24
C ARG A 40 8.46 9.28 9.43
N VAL A 41 7.25 9.75 9.70
CA VAL A 41 6.10 9.63 8.78
C VAL A 41 6.51 10.32 7.47
N ALA A 42 7.04 9.54 6.54
CA ALA A 42 7.60 10.04 5.30
C ALA A 42 6.48 10.11 4.26
N THR A 43 6.43 11.20 3.50
CA THR A 43 5.51 11.32 2.34
C THR A 43 5.61 10.11 1.40
N ILE A 44 6.79 9.49 1.33
CA ILE A 44 7.06 8.26 0.57
C ILE A 44 6.16 7.10 1.02
N THR A 45 5.88 6.95 2.33
CA THR A 45 5.00 5.88 2.81
C THR A 45 3.54 6.12 2.42
N VAL A 46 3.13 7.38 2.26
CA VAL A 46 1.79 7.71 1.77
C VAL A 46 1.67 7.31 0.31
N LEU A 47 2.64 7.69 -0.52
CA LEU A 47 2.68 7.31 -1.94
C LEU A 47 2.66 5.79 -2.12
N LEU A 48 3.46 5.08 -1.32
CA LEU A 48 3.55 3.63 -1.35
C LEU A 48 2.24 2.95 -0.92
N ASN A 49 1.54 3.48 0.09
CA ASN A 49 0.22 2.98 0.46
C ASN A 49 -0.84 3.27 -0.61
N VAL A 50 -0.81 4.43 -1.27
CA VAL A 50 -1.69 4.73 -2.41
C VAL A 50 -1.44 3.74 -3.55
N PHE A 51 -0.17 3.51 -3.90
CA PHE A 51 0.20 2.55 -4.93
C PHE A 51 -0.25 1.13 -4.60
N ASN A 52 -0.09 0.70 -3.34
CA ASN A 52 -0.60 -0.58 -2.86
C ASN A 52 -2.12 -0.69 -2.93
N ALA A 53 -2.86 0.39 -2.63
CA ALA A 53 -4.31 0.41 -2.76
C ALA A 53 -4.75 0.22 -4.22
N LEU A 54 -4.11 0.94 -5.15
CA LEU A 54 -4.40 0.82 -6.58
C LEU A 54 -4.11 -0.58 -7.11
N LEU A 55 -2.94 -1.16 -6.77
CA LEU A 55 -2.62 -2.52 -7.18
C LEU A 55 -3.56 -3.55 -6.56
N SER A 56 -3.96 -3.37 -5.29
CA SER A 56 -4.93 -4.26 -4.65
C SER A 56 -6.30 -4.20 -5.36
N GLN A 57 -6.72 -3.01 -5.80
CA GLN A 57 -7.95 -2.84 -6.57
C GLN A 57 -7.87 -3.51 -7.95
N THR A 58 -6.75 -3.36 -8.65
CA THR A 58 -6.53 -4.01 -9.95
C THR A 58 -6.55 -5.54 -9.82
N VAL A 59 -5.91 -6.08 -8.78
CA VAL A 59 -5.93 -7.53 -8.51
C VAL A 59 -7.33 -8.01 -8.13
N ALA A 60 -8.06 -7.25 -7.30
CA ALA A 60 -9.46 -7.56 -6.99
C ALA A 60 -10.30 -7.62 -8.26
N TYR A 61 -10.16 -6.64 -9.16
CA TYR A 61 -10.85 -6.62 -10.44
C TYR A 61 -10.55 -7.86 -11.29
N ASN A 62 -9.28 -8.26 -11.42
CA ASN A 62 -8.92 -9.52 -12.11
C ASN A 62 -9.60 -10.75 -11.50
N TYR A 63 -9.72 -10.83 -10.17
CA TYR A 63 -10.44 -11.94 -9.53
C TYR A 63 -11.96 -11.85 -9.68
N SER A 64 -12.52 -10.67 -9.93
CA SER A 64 -13.94 -10.51 -10.25
C SER A 64 -14.28 -11.01 -11.65
N GLU A 65 -13.35 -10.90 -12.61
CA GLU A 65 -13.56 -11.39 -13.98
C GLU A 65 -13.49 -12.92 -14.09
N ILE A 66 -12.76 -13.58 -13.19
CA ILE A 66 -12.57 -15.04 -13.19
C ILE A 66 -13.48 -15.72 -12.13
N ASP A 67 -14.47 -15.01 -11.57
CA ASP A 67 -15.42 -15.52 -10.57
C ASP A 67 -14.76 -16.18 -9.33
N TYR A 68 -13.73 -15.54 -8.77
CA TYR A 68 -13.12 -15.95 -7.50
C TYR A 68 -13.55 -15.01 -6.35
N PRO A 69 -14.75 -15.18 -5.78
CA PRO A 69 -15.35 -14.22 -4.84
C PRO A 69 -14.55 -14.06 -3.55
N TYR A 70 -13.94 -15.13 -3.04
CA TYR A 70 -13.15 -15.07 -1.81
C TYR A 70 -11.88 -14.24 -1.98
N LEU A 71 -11.19 -14.40 -3.12
CA LEU A 71 -9.98 -13.63 -3.43
C LEU A 71 -10.34 -12.18 -3.74
N TYR A 72 -11.44 -11.94 -4.47
CA TYR A 72 -11.99 -10.61 -4.67
C TYR A 72 -12.20 -9.87 -3.33
N VAL A 73 -12.92 -10.47 -2.38
CA VAL A 73 -13.22 -9.85 -1.08
C VAL A 73 -11.93 -9.59 -0.28
N LEU A 74 -10.97 -10.52 -0.31
CA LEU A 74 -9.69 -10.35 0.36
C LEU A 74 -8.93 -9.14 -0.20
N TRP A 75 -8.80 -9.04 -1.53
CA TRP A 75 -8.07 -7.96 -2.19
C TRP A 75 -8.80 -6.62 -2.07
N GLN A 76 -10.13 -6.62 -2.10
CA GLN A 76 -10.93 -5.43 -1.85
C GLN A 76 -10.76 -4.93 -0.40
N SER A 77 -10.70 -5.84 0.56
CA SER A 77 -10.42 -5.50 1.96
C SER A 77 -9.02 -4.91 2.15
N LEU A 78 -8.02 -5.43 1.43
CA LEU A 78 -6.67 -4.84 1.40
C LEU A 78 -6.66 -3.42 0.82
N THR A 79 -7.41 -3.17 -0.26
CA THR A 79 -7.58 -1.82 -0.82
C THR A 79 -8.09 -0.85 0.25
N PHE A 80 -9.15 -1.22 0.98
CA PHE A 80 -9.68 -0.38 2.05
C PHE A 80 -8.67 -0.16 3.19
N ALA A 81 -7.95 -1.20 3.60
CA ALA A 81 -6.93 -1.09 4.63
C ALA A 81 -5.82 -0.10 4.24
N PHE A 82 -5.37 -0.12 2.98
CA PHE A 82 -4.37 0.83 2.48
C PHE A 82 -4.91 2.25 2.39
N ILE A 83 -6.16 2.45 1.95
CA ILE A 83 -6.80 3.78 1.94
C ILE A 83 -6.90 4.34 3.35
N ILE A 84 -7.32 3.54 4.33
CA ILE A 84 -7.38 3.94 5.74
C ILE A 84 -5.98 4.33 6.25
N ALA A 85 -4.95 3.55 5.88
CA ALA A 85 -3.57 3.86 6.25
C ALA A 85 -3.09 5.19 5.65
N VAL A 86 -3.45 5.49 4.39
CA VAL A 86 -3.18 6.77 3.73
C VAL A 86 -3.85 7.92 4.49
N ILE A 87 -5.14 7.81 4.79
CA ILE A 87 -5.90 8.85 5.52
C ILE A 87 -5.26 9.10 6.89
N ARG A 88 -4.95 8.04 7.64
CA ARG A 88 -4.31 8.13 8.95
C ARG A 88 -2.94 8.81 8.87
N GLN A 89 -2.12 8.46 7.88
CA GLN A 89 -0.80 9.07 7.71
C GLN A 89 -0.90 10.55 7.31
N LEU A 90 -1.81 10.90 6.40
CA LEU A 90 -2.07 12.29 6.03
C LEU A 90 -2.50 13.11 7.25
N TYR A 91 -3.40 12.57 8.07
CA TYR A 91 -3.83 13.20 9.31
C TYR A 91 -2.64 13.45 10.26
N SER A 92 -1.78 12.45 10.48
CA SER A 92 -0.58 12.59 11.31
C SER A 92 0.41 13.64 10.77
N ILE A 93 0.59 13.73 9.45
CA ILE A 93 1.46 14.74 8.82
C ILE A 93 0.90 16.15 9.08
N VAL A 94 -0.41 16.35 8.87
CA VAL A 94 -1.08 17.64 9.11
C VAL A 94 -0.96 18.04 10.58
N LEU A 95 -1.22 17.11 11.49
CA LEU A 95 -1.14 17.31 12.93
C LEU A 95 0.28 17.69 13.37
N ASN A 96 1.30 16.97 12.90
CA ASN A 96 2.71 17.26 13.20
C ASN A 96 3.16 18.62 12.68
N LYS A 97 2.69 19.02 11.48
CA LYS A 97 2.95 20.36 10.93
C LYS A 97 2.35 21.45 11.81
N LYS A 98 1.11 21.25 12.31
CA LYS A 98 0.42 22.17 13.23
C LYS A 98 1.14 22.27 14.58
N TYR A 99 1.59 21.15 15.15
CA TYR A 99 2.33 21.15 16.42
C TYR A 99 3.71 21.84 16.31
N ARG A 100 4.48 21.57 15.26
CA ARG A 100 5.76 22.26 15.02
C ARG A 100 5.60 23.76 14.83
N SER A 101 4.54 24.19 14.13
CA SER A 101 4.23 25.62 13.97
C SER A 101 3.90 26.29 15.32
N LYS A 102 3.13 25.63 16.18
CA LYS A 102 2.83 26.11 17.54
C LYS A 102 4.05 26.17 18.45
N GLN A 103 4.96 25.19 18.38
CA GLN A 103 6.20 25.20 19.16
C GLN A 103 7.14 26.34 18.73
N LYS A 104 7.31 26.59 17.42
CA LYS A 104 8.12 27.73 16.94
C LYS A 104 7.58 29.08 17.44
N LYS A 105 6.26 29.26 17.51
CA LYS A 105 5.62 30.48 18.03
C LYS A 105 5.76 30.67 19.54
N ARG A 106 6.16 29.66 20.31
CA ARG A 106 6.35 29.75 21.77
C ARG A 106 7.80 30.01 22.18
N ILE A 107 8.74 29.83 21.25
CA ILE A 107 10.18 30.02 21.47
C ILE A 107 10.66 31.37 20.91
N SER A 108 9.90 31.94 19.97
CA SER A 108 10.00 33.34 19.51
C SER A 108 9.21 34.26 20.42
#